data_AF-A0AAP0JKU8-F1
#
_entry.id   AF-A0AAP0JKU8-F1
#
_cell.length_a   1.000
_cell.length_b   1.000
_cell.length_c   1.000
_cell.angle_alpha   90.00
_cell.angle_beta   90.00
_cell.angle_gamma   90.00
#
_symmetry.space_group_name_H-M   'P 1'
#
loop_
_entity.id
_entity.type
_entity.pdbx_description
1 polymer ?
#
loop_
_entity_poly.entity_id
_entity_poly.type
_entity_poly.pdbx_seq_one_letter_code
_entity_poly.pdbx_strand_id
1 'polypeptide(L)' 'MNFITYLPSSQKKTTVFAVVDWLSKMVHFCALRPQFTALFSARVFVQKSVAYMVSLLL' A
#
# COMPACT_ATOMS: atom_id res chain seq x y z
N MET A 1 -6.49 0.40 7.10
CA MET A 1 -6.01 0.34 5.70
C MET A 1 -7.13 0.85 4.82
N ASN A 2 -6.85 1.63 3.77
CA ASN A 2 -7.88 2.12 2.86
C ASN A 2 -7.35 2.27 1.42
N PHE A 3 -8.24 2.26 0.44
CA PHE A 3 -7.93 2.56 -0.96
C PHE A 3 -8.47 3.95 -1.33
N ILE A 4 -7.61 4.78 -1.89
CA ILE A 4 -7.97 6.07 -2.50
C ILE A 4 -8.03 5.82 -4.00
N THR A 5 -9.24 5.73 -4.54
CA THR A 5 -9.52 5.44 -5.95
C THR A 5 -9.80 6.71 -6.76
N TYR A 6 -9.88 6.58 -8.08
CA TYR A 6 -10.23 7.66 -9.02
C TYR A 6 -9.26 8.86 -9.03
N LEU A 7 -8.00 8.65 -8.67
CA LEU A 7 -6.98 9.68 -8.82
C LEU A 7 -6.62 9.88 -10.30
N PRO A 8 -6.20 11.10 -10.69
CA PRO A 8 -5.64 11.35 -12.01
C PRO A 8 -4.54 10.33 -12.32
N SER A 9 -4.54 9.79 -13.54
CA SER A 9 -3.58 8.77 -13.95
C SER A 9 -2.16 9.33 -13.91
N SER A 10 -1.33 8.75 -13.05
CA SER A 10 0.11 9.00 -13.02
C SER A 10 0.82 7.67 -13.21
N GLN A 11 1.66 7.57 -14.26
CA GLN A 11 2.37 6.34 -14.61
C GLN A 11 1.45 5.09 -14.74
N LYS A 12 0.24 5.27 -15.29
CA LYS A 12 -0.79 4.21 -15.43
C LYS A 12 -1.34 3.68 -14.10
N LYS A 13 -1.19 4.44 -13.01
CA LYS A 13 -1.73 4.14 -11.68
C LYS A 13 -2.74 5.22 -11.30
N THR A 14 -3.88 4.80 -10.77
CA THR A 14 -5.02 5.67 -10.43
C THR A 14 -5.55 5.40 -9.04
N THR A 15 -4.98 4.43 -8.34
CA THR A 15 -5.40 4.03 -6.99
C THR A 15 -4.20 4.04 -6.08
N VAL A 16 -4.37 4.56 -4.87
CA VAL A 16 -3.36 4.50 -3.81
C VAL A 16 -3.90 3.66 -2.67
N PHE A 17 -3.15 2.64 -2.29
CA PHE A 17 -3.41 1.84 -1.10
C PHE A 17 -2.61 2.41 0.06
N ALA A 18 -3.33 2.92 1.06
CA ALA A 18 -2.75 3.53 2.24
C ALA A 18 -2.88 2.58 3.44
N VAL A 19 -1.74 2.27 4.04
CA VAL A 19 -1.66 1.46 5.26
C VAL A 19 -1.05 2.32 6.35
N VAL A 20 -1.79 2.47 7.45
CA VAL A 20 -1.31 3.16 8.64
C VAL A 20 -0.81 2.09 9.60
N ASP A 21 0.44 2.19 10.03
CA ASP A 21 0.97 1.41 11.12
C ASP A 21 0.84 2.21 12.43
N TRP A 22 0.12 1.65 13.39
CA TRP A 22 -0.09 2.29 14.68
C TRP A 22 1.17 2.27 15.56
N LEU A 23 2.02 1.25 15.42
CA LEU A 23 3.21 1.06 16.25
C LEU A 23 4.29 2.06 15.86
N SER A 24 4.66 2.11 14.58
CA SER A 24 5.66 3.05 14.07
C SER A 24 5.11 4.47 13.85
N LYS A 25 3.79 4.66 13.94
CA LYS A 25 3.10 5.91 13.58
C LYS A 25 3.38 6.37 12.13
N MET A 26 3.76 5.45 11.25
CA MET A 26 4.04 5.73 9.84
C MET A 26 2.85 5.36 8.94
N VAL A 27 2.82 5.98 7.77
CA VAL A 27 1.87 5.65 6.70
C VAL A 27 2.63 5.16 5.48
N HIS A 28 2.27 3.97 5.00
CA HIS A 28 2.79 3.38 3.77
C HIS A 28 1.81 3.61 2.63
N PHE A 29 2.26 4.29 1.58
CA PHE A 29 1.48 4.51 0.36
C PHE A 29 1.98 3.59 -0.76
N CYS A 30 1.07 2.80 -1.32
CA CYS A 30 1.34 1.90 -2.43
C CYS A 30 0.49 2.28 -3.63
N ALA A 31 1.12 2.77 -4.70
CA ALA A 31 0.40 3.10 -5.93
C ALA A 31 0.05 1.83 -6.72
N LEU A 32 -1.22 1.67 -7.05
CA LEU A 32 -1.84 0.53 -7.72
C LEU A 32 -2.45 0.92 -9.07
N ARG A 33 -2.55 -0.07 -9.96
CA ARG A 33 -3.27 0.04 -11.23
C ARG A 33 -4.80 0.04 -10.98
N PRO A 34 -5.61 0.63 -11.86
CA PRO A 34 -7.08 0.70 -11.72
C PRO A 34 -7.76 -0.66 -11.55
N GLN A 35 -7.22 -1.71 -12.18
CA GLN A 35 -7.72 -3.07 -12.08
C GLN A 35 -6.74 -3.90 -11.25
N PHE A 36 -7.03 -4.04 -9.96
CA PHE A 36 -6.23 -4.84 -9.03
C PHE A 36 -7.14 -5.85 -8.32
N THR A 37 -6.59 -7.02 -8.03
CA THR A 37 -7.27 -8.06 -7.26
C THR A 37 -6.88 -7.99 -5.79
N ALA A 38 -7.72 -8.53 -4.91
CA ALA A 38 -7.43 -8.63 -3.49
C ALA A 38 -6.10 -9.37 -3.22
N LEU A 39 -5.82 -10.42 -4.00
CA LEU A 39 -4.55 -11.17 -3.94
C LEU A 39 -3.35 -10.28 -4.27
N PHE A 40 -3.47 -9.42 -5.29
CA PHE A 40 -2.41 -8.50 -5.68
C PHE A 40 -2.15 -7.45 -4.60
N SER A 41 -3.20 -6.85 -4.03
CA SER A 41 -3.05 -5.90 -2.91
C SER A 41 -2.42 -6.56 -1.67
N ALA A 42 -2.80 -7.81 -1.35
CA ALA A 42 -2.22 -8.54 -0.23
C ALA A 42 -0.72 -8.82 -0.44
N ARG A 43 -0.31 -9.21 -1.65
CA ARG A 43 1.11 -9.39 -1.99
C ARG A 43 1.89 -8.08 -1.85
N VAL A 44 1.34 -6.98 -2.37
CA VAL A 44 1.96 -5.65 -2.25
C VAL A 44 2.08 -5.23 -0.78
N PHE A 45 1.06 -5.48 0.04
CA PHE A 45 1.08 -5.20 1.47
C PHE A 45 2.22 -5.92 2.20
N VAL A 46 2.36 -7.23 1.97
CA VAL A 46 3.43 -8.03 2.61
C VAL A 46 4.82 -7.55 2.15
N GLN A 47 4.99 -7.30 0.85
CA GLN A 47 6.27 -6.86 0.30
C GLN A 47 6.68 -5.45 0.74
N LYS A 48 5.72 -4.53 0.92
CA LYS A 48 6.00 -3.09 1.09
C LYS A 48 5.71 -2.52 2.46
N SER A 49 4.92 -3.20 3.30
CA SER A 49 4.61 -2.72 4.65
C SER A 49 5.14 -3.67 5.71
N VAL A 50 4.85 -4.98 5.61
CA VAL A 50 5.27 -5.95 6.62
C VAL A 50 6.80 -6.07 6.69
N ALA A 51 7.49 -6.08 5.54
CA ALA A 51 8.95 -6.12 5.51
C ALA A 51 9.61 -4.96 6.28
N TYR A 52 9.04 -3.75 6.21
CA TYR A 52 9.55 -2.59 6.94
C TYR A 52 9.19 -2.66 8.43
N MET A 53 7.99 -3.13 8.77
CA MET A 53 7.58 -3.33 10.17
C MET A 53 8.51 -4.32 10.89
N VAL A 54 8.85 -5.45 10.24
CA VAL A 54 9.77 -6.45 10.81
C VAL A 54 11.17 -5.89 10.96
N SER A 55 11.66 -5.12 9.98
CA SER A 55 13.00 -4.52 10.04
C SER A 55 13.12 -3.39 11.08
N LEU A 56 12.02 -2.81 11.54
CA LEU A 56 12.01 -1.79 12.61
C LEU A 56 11.99 -2.42 14.02
N LEU A 57 11.66 -3.72 14.10
CA LEU A 57 11.46 -4.48 15.33
C LEU A 57 12.67 -5.35 15.70
N LEU A 58 13.62 -5.53 14.78
CA LEU A 58 14.90 -6.23 14.95
C LEU A 58 16.06 -5.23 14.98
#